data_AF-A0A8H4EM69-F1
#
_entry.id   AF-A0A8H4EM69-F1
#
_cell.length_a   1.000
_cell.length_b   1.000
_cell.length_c   1.000
_cell.angle_alpha   90.00
_cell.angle_beta   90.00
_cell.angle_gamma   90.00
#
_symmetry.space_group_name_H-M   'P 1'
#
loop_
_entity.id
_entity.type
_entity.pdbx_description
1 polymer ?
#
loop_
_entity_poly.entity_id
_entity_poly.type
_entity_poly.pdbx_seq_one_letter_code
_entity_poly.pdbx_strand_id
1 'polypeptide(L)'
;MPKVKSQKFGYAHDRAKNASSSTASALTTRAMAPLFKKELGQHILKNPLIAQNIVEKAGLKCTDVVLEVGPGTGNLTTRILERAKKVVAVELDPRLAAELAKRVQGKPEQRRLDIMVGDVIKTDLPFFDVCISNTPYQISSPLIFKLLEHRPLFRCAVLMFQREFALRLIAKPGDNLYCRLSVNIQLYAKVDHIMKIGKNNFKPPPQVDSSVVRIEPRNPPPPIDFKEWDGLMRIVFVRKNKTLAANFKTTSVLDIIENNYKTFCSANEMMVESNFDIKEKVMNVLKSVGFAESRAAKMDVDDFLKLLYRTLTMSSAANILLKQFKELTSNPVPGFTVALPNDGNVFEWDVGIIGAPSTIYEGGYFKATLKFPNDYPYNPPTFKFNNEFYHPNVYPDGRLCISILHPPGDDPTSGETAAERWNPTQSVESILISIVSLMGDPNCSSPANVDAGVMYRKDRDSYNAIVRSQVEASKKDIPEGLKIPTSTDDFVVHKRQIEDEHDENFWYASDGEDVDEDMEDYDVTSEEEDDEEDD
;
A
#
# COMPACT_ATOMS: atom_id res chain seq x y z
N MET A 1 53.98 16.51 -48.97
CA MET A 1 55.36 16.88 -48.55
C MET A 1 55.93 17.85 -49.59
N PRO A 2 56.91 18.74 -49.29
CA PRO A 2 57.47 19.23 -48.01
C PRO A 2 57.03 20.72 -47.78
N LYS A 3 57.48 21.55 -46.82
CA LYS A 3 58.24 21.42 -45.55
C LYS A 3 57.83 22.56 -44.56
N VAL A 4 58.50 22.61 -43.40
CA VAL A 4 58.27 23.46 -42.20
C VAL A 4 58.91 24.87 -42.29
N LYS A 5 58.34 25.88 -41.61
CA LYS A 5 58.94 27.22 -41.36
C LYS A 5 59.88 27.21 -40.15
N SER A 6 60.88 28.09 -40.13
CA SER A 6 61.91 28.15 -39.09
C SER A 6 62.09 29.54 -38.45
N GLN A 7 62.76 29.54 -37.28
CA GLN A 7 63.58 30.60 -36.62
C GLN A 7 62.95 31.42 -35.47
N LYS A 8 63.67 31.80 -34.39
CA LYS A 8 64.91 31.29 -33.73
C LYS A 8 65.16 32.08 -32.41
N PHE A 9 65.81 31.45 -31.41
CA PHE A 9 66.58 32.04 -30.28
C PHE A 9 65.88 33.03 -29.28
N GLY A 10 66.34 33.18 -28.03
CA GLY A 10 67.51 32.59 -27.35
C GLY A 10 67.50 32.74 -25.81
N TYR A 11 68.49 32.13 -25.14
CA TYR A 11 68.63 32.05 -23.67
C TYR A 11 69.18 33.33 -23.01
N ALA A 12 68.91 33.50 -21.71
CA ALA A 12 69.58 34.48 -20.84
C ALA A 12 69.88 33.88 -19.44
N HIS A 13 70.85 34.48 -18.74
CA HIS A 13 71.62 33.90 -17.62
C HIS A 13 71.05 34.14 -16.20
N ASP A 14 71.47 33.28 -15.27
CA ASP A 14 71.34 33.40 -13.81
C ASP A 14 71.86 34.72 -13.20
N ARG A 15 71.21 35.17 -12.11
CA ARG A 15 71.88 35.69 -10.91
C ARG A 15 70.96 35.79 -9.69
N ALA A 16 71.31 35.08 -8.60
CA ALA A 16 70.64 35.19 -7.30
C ALA A 16 71.16 36.37 -6.45
N LYS A 17 70.35 36.88 -5.52
CA LYS A 17 70.79 37.31 -4.16
C LYS A 17 69.68 37.67 -3.17
N ASN A 18 69.95 37.29 -1.92
CA ASN A 18 69.50 37.86 -0.64
C ASN A 18 68.06 37.67 -0.14
N ALA A 19 67.96 37.26 1.12
CA ALA A 19 66.76 37.22 1.93
C ALA A 19 66.89 38.20 3.12
N SER A 20 65.79 38.87 3.50
CA SER A 20 65.64 39.49 4.83
C SER A 20 64.17 39.82 5.17
N SER A 21 63.83 39.61 6.45
CA SER A 21 62.75 40.27 7.23
C SER A 21 61.28 40.19 6.74
N SER A 22 60.58 39.18 7.26
CA SER A 22 59.34 39.33 8.06
C SER A 22 58.40 40.52 7.80
N THR A 23 57.21 40.21 7.27
CA THR A 23 55.95 40.87 7.70
C THR A 23 54.84 39.82 7.72
N ALA A 24 54.33 39.51 8.91
CA ALA A 24 53.24 38.55 9.08
C ALA A 24 51.91 39.21 8.68
N SER A 25 51.49 39.02 7.43
CA SER A 25 50.12 39.34 7.02
C SER A 25 49.15 38.35 7.67
N ALA A 26 48.25 38.86 8.51
CA ALA A 26 47.28 38.05 9.22
C ALA A 26 46.34 37.34 8.22
N LEU A 27 46.51 36.03 8.06
CA LEU A 27 45.53 35.20 7.35
C LEU A 27 44.21 35.26 8.12
N THR A 28 43.28 36.08 7.62
CA THR A 28 41.89 35.99 8.02
C THR A 28 41.39 34.62 7.54
N THR A 29 41.17 33.70 8.47
CA THR A 29 40.66 32.36 8.19
C THR A 29 39.20 32.44 7.74
N ARG A 30 39.00 32.81 6.46
CA ARG A 30 37.78 32.46 5.72
C ARG A 30 37.62 30.96 5.87
N ALA A 31 36.62 30.53 6.62
CA ALA A 31 36.21 29.14 6.67
C ALA A 31 36.02 28.67 5.22
N MET A 32 36.84 27.72 4.77
CA MET A 32 36.66 27.15 3.44
C MET A 32 35.27 26.54 3.38
N ALA A 33 34.49 26.94 2.37
CA ALA A 33 33.19 26.31 2.13
C ALA A 33 33.40 24.79 1.97
N PRO A 34 32.53 23.95 2.54
CA PRO A 34 32.68 22.50 2.48
C PRO A 34 32.84 22.03 1.03
N LEU A 35 33.88 21.22 0.78
CA LEU A 35 34.03 20.55 -0.51
C LEU A 35 33.00 19.43 -0.62
N PHE A 36 31.98 19.70 -1.46
CA PHE A 36 30.92 18.77 -1.81
C PHE A 36 31.45 17.63 -2.68
N LYS A 37 31.07 16.39 -2.34
CA LYS A 37 31.38 15.18 -3.12
C LYS A 37 30.34 15.00 -4.21
N LYS A 38 30.78 14.96 -5.48
CA LYS A 38 29.89 14.72 -6.63
C LYS A 38 29.23 13.34 -6.57
N GLU A 39 29.98 12.32 -6.13
CA GLU A 39 29.51 10.94 -5.96
C GLU A 39 28.26 10.83 -5.08
N LEU A 40 28.18 11.64 -4.02
CA LEU A 40 27.05 11.67 -3.08
C LEU A 40 25.85 12.51 -3.56
N GLY A 41 25.86 13.02 -4.80
CA GLY A 41 24.75 13.80 -5.36
C GLY A 41 24.47 15.12 -4.64
N GLN A 42 25.44 15.67 -3.89
CA GLN A 42 25.24 16.81 -2.99
C GLN A 42 24.90 18.11 -3.75
N HIS A 43 23.61 18.44 -3.83
CA HIS A 43 23.08 19.68 -4.39
C HIS A 43 22.37 20.51 -3.31
N ILE A 44 23.08 21.47 -2.70
CA ILE A 44 22.53 22.24 -1.57
C ILE A 44 21.59 23.34 -2.07
N LEU A 45 20.33 23.32 -1.61
CA LEU A 45 19.38 24.42 -1.82
C LEU A 45 19.89 25.71 -1.14
N LYS A 46 20.09 26.78 -1.92
CA LYS A 46 20.64 28.05 -1.42
C LYS A 46 19.63 29.20 -1.34
N ASN A 47 18.47 29.06 -1.99
CA ASN A 47 17.46 30.11 -2.02
C ASN A 47 16.55 30.03 -0.76
N PRO A 48 16.61 31.01 0.16
CA PRO A 48 15.86 30.95 1.42
C PRO A 48 14.35 31.07 1.24
N LEU A 49 13.87 31.75 0.19
CA LEU A 49 12.44 31.90 -0.10
C LEU A 49 11.83 30.56 -0.53
N ILE A 50 12.57 29.75 -1.28
CA ILE A 50 12.13 28.40 -1.68
C ILE A 50 12.09 27.48 -0.46
N ALA A 51 13.10 27.52 0.42
CA ALA A 51 13.07 26.76 1.66
C ALA A 51 11.86 27.14 2.54
N GLN A 52 11.58 28.44 2.69
CA GLN A 52 10.39 28.92 3.40
C GLN A 52 9.08 28.41 2.77
N ASN A 53 8.94 28.52 1.45
CA ASN A 53 7.76 28.05 0.72
C ASN A 53 7.54 26.53 0.88
N ILE A 54 8.62 25.73 0.91
CA ILE A 54 8.55 24.28 1.16
C ILE A 54 7.98 24.00 2.56
N VAL A 55 8.52 24.67 3.59
CA VAL A 55 8.05 24.52 4.98
C VAL A 55 6.61 24.99 5.15
N GLU A 56 6.20 26.05 4.45
CA GLU A 56 4.81 26.52 4.42
C GLU A 56 3.86 25.52 3.76
N LYS A 57 4.25 24.95 2.62
CA LYS A 57 3.45 23.94 1.89
C LYS A 57 3.42 22.56 2.56
N ALA A 58 4.35 22.27 3.48
CA ALA A 58 4.26 21.10 4.34
C ALA A 58 3.08 21.16 5.33
N GLY A 59 2.70 22.36 5.77
CA GLY A 59 1.63 22.51 6.76
C GLY A 59 2.01 21.92 8.11
N LEU A 60 3.19 22.30 8.61
CA LEU A 60 3.70 21.89 9.92
C LEU A 60 2.85 22.46 11.06
N LYS A 61 2.59 21.62 12.07
CA LYS A 61 2.03 21.98 13.37
C LYS A 61 3.15 22.15 14.38
N CYS A 62 2.92 22.98 15.40
CA CYS A 62 3.88 23.19 16.50
C CYS A 62 4.17 21.93 17.35
N THR A 63 3.37 20.87 17.19
CA THR A 63 3.53 19.57 17.84
C THR A 63 4.35 18.57 17.03
N ASP A 64 4.54 18.79 15.74
CA ASP A 64 5.07 17.79 14.81
C ASP A 64 6.55 17.46 15.09
N VAL A 65 6.88 16.17 15.00
CA VAL A 65 8.24 15.67 14.79
C VAL A 65 8.49 15.58 13.28
N VAL A 66 9.57 16.20 12.79
CA VAL A 66 9.89 16.23 11.36
C VAL A 66 11.14 15.41 11.06
N LEU A 67 11.04 14.49 10.11
CA LEU A 67 12.21 13.80 9.52
C LEU A 67 12.78 14.66 8.39
N GLU A 68 14.08 14.93 8.42
CA GLU A 68 14.83 15.55 7.33
C GLU A 68 15.93 14.62 6.81
N VAL A 69 15.81 14.20 5.56
CA VAL A 69 16.80 13.34 4.90
C VAL A 69 17.75 14.23 4.09
N GLY A 70 19.06 14.10 4.30
CA GLY A 70 20.07 14.92 3.63
C GLY A 70 19.98 16.42 3.96
N PRO A 71 20.05 16.82 5.25
CA PRO A 71 19.99 18.23 5.67
C PRO A 71 21.13 19.09 5.08
N GLY A 72 22.27 18.46 4.75
CA GLY A 72 23.45 19.13 4.25
C GLY A 72 23.94 20.23 5.18
N THR A 73 23.97 21.47 4.69
CA THR A 73 24.42 22.64 5.49
C THR A 73 23.36 23.20 6.44
N GLY A 74 22.14 22.64 6.50
CA GLY A 74 21.08 23.06 7.44
C GLY A 74 20.23 24.25 7.01
N ASN A 75 20.22 24.60 5.71
CA ASN A 75 19.41 25.71 5.19
C ASN A 75 17.90 25.45 5.29
N LEU A 76 17.48 24.19 5.23
CA LEU A 76 16.09 23.78 5.37
C LEU A 76 15.79 23.43 6.84
N THR A 77 16.64 22.62 7.50
CA THR A 77 16.61 22.34 8.95
C THR A 77 16.30 23.56 9.81
N THR A 78 17.00 24.68 9.60
CA THR A 78 16.77 25.90 10.38
C THR A 78 15.36 26.47 10.22
N ARG A 79 14.75 26.38 9.04
CA ARG A 79 13.37 26.79 8.78
C ARG A 79 12.32 25.81 9.32
N ILE A 80 12.66 24.53 9.38
CA ILE A 80 11.81 23.52 10.02
C ILE A 80 11.80 23.74 11.54
N LEU A 81 12.98 23.95 12.15
CA LEU A 81 13.14 24.23 13.58
C LEU A 81 12.44 25.52 14.04
N GLU A 82 12.21 26.50 13.16
CA GLU A 82 11.38 27.68 13.45
C GLU A 82 9.90 27.31 13.74
N ARG A 83 9.40 26.14 13.29
CA ARG A 83 7.96 25.77 13.38
C ARG A 83 7.65 24.42 14.03
N ALA A 84 8.55 23.44 13.95
CA ALA A 84 8.34 22.08 14.45
C ALA A 84 8.68 21.92 15.95
N LYS A 85 8.13 20.89 16.59
CA LYS A 85 8.49 20.50 17.96
C LYS A 85 9.91 19.93 18.03
N LYS A 86 10.25 19.09 17.07
CA LYS A 86 11.53 18.38 16.96
C LYS A 86 11.85 18.10 15.50
N VAL A 87 13.14 18.06 15.15
CA VAL A 87 13.65 17.61 13.86
C VAL A 87 14.62 16.46 14.11
N VAL A 88 14.44 15.37 13.36
CA VAL A 88 15.40 14.26 13.25
C VAL A 88 16.02 14.35 11.87
N ALA A 89 17.32 14.62 11.81
CA ALA A 89 18.04 14.82 10.57
C ALA A 89 18.96 13.63 10.28
N VAL A 90 18.75 12.93 9.17
CA VAL A 90 19.58 11.78 8.75
C VAL A 90 20.54 12.24 7.66
N GLU A 91 21.84 12.17 7.93
CA GLU A 91 22.91 12.66 7.03
C GLU A 91 23.97 11.57 6.80
N LEU A 92 24.33 11.37 5.54
CA LEU A 92 25.30 10.35 5.13
C LEU A 92 26.75 10.85 5.22
N ASP A 93 26.99 12.16 5.07
CA ASP A 93 28.34 12.75 5.17
C ASP A 93 28.60 13.26 6.61
N PRO A 94 29.45 12.61 7.42
CA PRO A 94 29.68 13.00 8.82
C PRO A 94 30.22 14.44 8.95
N ARG A 95 30.84 14.97 7.88
CA ARG A 95 31.36 16.35 7.85
C ARG A 95 30.22 17.37 7.82
N LEU A 96 29.16 17.09 7.05
CA LEU A 96 27.98 17.93 6.97
C LEU A 96 27.13 17.81 8.24
N ALA A 97 27.03 16.62 8.82
CA ALA A 97 26.42 16.42 10.15
C ALA A 97 27.13 17.27 11.23
N ALA A 98 28.47 17.30 11.24
CA ALA A 98 29.23 18.15 12.16
C ALA A 98 29.07 19.66 11.88
N GLU A 99 28.98 20.07 10.61
CA GLU A 99 28.69 21.46 10.23
C GLU A 99 27.29 21.90 10.68
N LEU A 100 26.28 21.03 10.51
CA LEU A 100 24.91 21.23 10.97
C LEU A 100 24.84 21.37 12.49
N ALA A 101 25.49 20.46 13.24
CA ALA A 101 25.59 20.54 14.69
C ALA A 101 26.21 21.88 15.15
N LYS A 102 27.31 22.29 14.51
CA LYS A 102 27.97 23.58 14.76
C LYS A 102 27.09 24.78 14.41
N ARG A 103 26.24 24.68 13.39
CA ARG A 103 25.32 25.75 12.95
C ARG A 103 24.20 26.04 13.96
N VAL A 104 23.77 25.05 14.73
CA VAL A 104 22.79 25.20 15.83
C VAL A 104 23.43 25.35 17.21
N GLN A 105 24.73 25.08 17.35
CA GLN A 105 25.44 25.09 18.62
C GLN A 105 25.22 26.39 19.42
N GLY A 106 24.83 26.24 20.69
CA GLY A 106 24.58 27.35 21.61
C GLY A 106 23.23 28.06 21.43
N LYS A 107 22.38 27.60 20.51
CA LYS A 107 21.04 28.18 20.26
C LYS A 107 19.91 27.30 20.81
N PRO A 108 18.71 27.85 21.08
CA PRO A 108 17.59 27.08 21.62
C PRO A 108 17.16 25.88 20.74
N GLU A 109 17.36 25.98 19.43
CA GLU A 109 17.01 24.92 18.47
C GLU A 109 17.89 23.68 18.61
N GLN A 110 19.09 23.78 19.20
CA GLN A 110 20.00 22.64 19.40
C GLN A 110 19.33 21.50 20.19
N ARG A 111 18.46 21.83 21.16
CA ARG A 111 17.74 20.83 21.97
C ARG A 111 16.57 20.16 21.23
N ARG A 112 16.24 20.65 20.03
CA ARG A 112 15.15 20.17 19.18
C ARG A 112 15.67 19.51 17.89
N LEU A 113 16.98 19.39 17.72
CA LEU A 113 17.61 18.76 16.56
C LEU A 113 18.41 17.52 16.98
N ASP A 114 17.92 16.35 16.58
CA ASP A 114 18.67 15.10 16.66
C ASP A 114 19.32 14.85 15.29
N ILE A 115 20.60 14.46 15.27
CA ILE A 115 21.34 14.18 14.03
C ILE A 115 21.78 12.72 14.05
N MET A 116 21.28 11.94 13.10
CA MET A 116 21.66 10.55 12.86
C MET A 116 22.64 10.50 11.69
N VAL A 117 23.82 9.93 11.91
CA VAL A 117 24.85 9.80 10.86
C VAL A 117 24.79 8.39 10.30
N GLY A 118 24.42 8.25 9.02
CA GLY A 118 24.27 6.94 8.40
C GLY A 118 23.55 6.97 7.04
N ASP A 119 23.46 5.79 6.43
CA ASP A 119 22.66 5.56 5.23
C ASP A 119 21.18 5.45 5.63
N VAL A 120 20.37 6.43 5.19
CA VAL A 120 18.93 6.49 5.46
C VAL A 120 18.17 5.26 4.96
N ILE A 121 18.67 4.55 3.94
CA ILE A 121 18.00 3.35 3.43
C ILE A 121 18.17 2.18 4.42
N LYS A 122 19.33 2.09 5.06
CA LYS A 122 19.67 1.03 6.03
C LYS A 122 19.33 1.36 7.48
N THR A 123 19.18 2.64 7.80
CA THR A 123 18.88 3.12 9.16
C THR A 123 17.41 2.92 9.50
N ASP A 124 17.12 2.52 10.73
CA ASP A 124 15.75 2.48 11.27
C ASP A 124 15.26 3.89 11.57
N LEU A 125 14.12 4.24 10.99
CA LEU A 125 13.56 5.59 11.09
C LEU A 125 12.65 5.67 12.33
N PRO A 126 12.89 6.60 13.27
CA PRO A 126 12.00 6.80 14.41
C PRO A 126 10.63 7.32 13.96
N PHE A 127 9.67 7.42 14.87
CA PHE A 127 8.40 8.08 14.58
C PHE A 127 8.60 9.54 14.13
N PHE A 128 7.89 9.95 13.07
CA PHE A 128 7.77 11.32 12.60
C PHE A 128 6.36 11.60 12.05
N ASP A 129 5.87 12.83 12.23
CA ASP A 129 4.59 13.28 11.68
C ASP A 129 4.71 13.69 10.22
N VAL A 130 5.84 14.29 9.84
CA VAL A 130 6.08 14.85 8.50
C VAL A 130 7.52 14.57 8.07
N CYS A 131 7.74 14.19 6.82
CA CYS A 131 9.07 14.13 6.22
C CYS A 131 9.27 15.33 5.28
N ILE A 132 10.39 16.05 5.36
CA ILE A 132 10.75 17.12 4.43
C ILE A 132 12.19 16.92 3.97
N SER A 133 12.44 16.83 2.67
CA SER A 133 13.76 16.45 2.16
C SER A 133 14.17 17.15 0.86
N ASN A 134 15.44 17.55 0.80
CA ASN A 134 16.17 17.83 -0.43
C ASN A 134 16.93 16.56 -0.86
N THR A 135 16.18 15.56 -1.34
CA THR A 135 16.69 14.21 -1.54
C THR A 135 17.82 14.14 -2.58
N PRO A 136 18.94 13.47 -2.29
CA PRO A 136 19.89 13.05 -3.32
C PRO A 136 19.18 12.18 -4.36
N TYR A 137 19.38 12.48 -5.63
CA TYR A 137 18.55 11.90 -6.69
C TYR A 137 18.72 10.38 -6.84
N GLN A 138 19.91 9.87 -6.54
CA GLN A 138 20.27 8.46 -6.57
C GLN A 138 19.39 7.59 -5.65
N ILE A 139 18.95 8.12 -4.51
CA ILE A 139 18.16 7.37 -3.52
C ILE A 139 16.64 7.65 -3.60
N SER A 140 16.18 8.39 -4.62
CA SER A 140 14.79 8.86 -4.69
C SER A 140 13.75 7.74 -4.69
N SER A 141 13.97 6.67 -5.47
CA SER A 141 13.03 5.55 -5.53
C SER A 141 13.10 4.65 -4.28
N PRO A 142 14.29 4.22 -3.79
CA PRO A 142 14.38 3.47 -2.53
C PRO A 142 13.80 4.22 -1.32
N LEU A 143 14.02 5.54 -1.23
CA LEU A 143 13.46 6.33 -0.12
C LEU A 143 11.92 6.38 -0.16
N ILE A 144 11.31 6.50 -1.34
CA ILE A 144 9.83 6.47 -1.45
C ILE A 144 9.27 5.16 -0.90
N PHE A 145 9.82 4.01 -1.30
CA PHE A 145 9.34 2.72 -0.82
C PHE A 145 9.57 2.55 0.68
N LYS A 146 10.76 2.87 1.21
CA LYS A 146 11.04 2.86 2.66
C LYS A 146 10.10 3.77 3.45
N LEU A 147 9.68 4.92 2.90
CA LEU A 147 8.68 5.77 3.53
C LEU A 147 7.29 5.12 3.50
N LEU A 148 6.83 4.58 2.37
CA LEU A 148 5.51 3.91 2.28
C LEU A 148 5.40 2.67 3.18
N GLU A 149 6.50 1.96 3.39
CA GLU A 149 6.63 0.82 4.31
C GLU A 149 6.73 1.24 5.79
N HIS A 150 7.16 2.47 6.07
CA HIS A 150 7.38 2.96 7.44
C HIS A 150 6.12 2.91 8.32
N ARG A 151 6.28 2.47 9.57
CA ARG A 151 5.23 2.44 10.59
C ARG A 151 5.78 3.04 11.91
N PRO A 152 4.97 3.74 12.72
CA PRO A 152 3.59 4.17 12.45
C PRO A 152 3.49 5.14 11.25
N LEU A 153 2.34 5.18 10.58
CA LEU A 153 2.15 6.03 9.39
C LEU A 153 2.32 7.52 9.70
N PHE A 154 3.14 8.20 8.90
CA PHE A 154 3.28 9.65 8.92
C PHE A 154 2.14 10.34 8.15
N ARG A 155 1.92 11.63 8.42
CA ARG A 155 0.82 12.43 7.84
C ARG A 155 1.07 12.83 6.39
N CYS A 156 2.25 13.38 6.10
CA CYS A 156 2.67 13.72 4.73
C CYS A 156 4.19 13.81 4.59
N ALA A 157 4.70 13.63 3.37
CA ALA A 157 6.09 13.88 3.01
C ALA A 157 6.14 14.96 1.92
N VAL A 158 6.99 15.97 2.09
CA VAL A 158 7.26 17.02 1.09
C VAL A 158 8.70 16.85 0.61
N LEU A 159 8.83 16.14 -0.50
CA LEU A 159 10.11 15.68 -1.03
C LEU A 159 10.44 16.44 -2.31
N MET A 160 11.73 16.75 -2.49
CA MET A 160 12.23 17.33 -3.73
C MET A 160 12.95 16.27 -4.56
N PHE A 161 12.61 16.25 -5.85
CA PHE A 161 13.14 15.32 -6.84
C PHE A 161 13.54 16.05 -8.14
N GLN A 162 14.18 15.34 -9.06
CA GLN A 162 14.32 15.79 -10.44
C GLN A 162 12.96 16.00 -11.09
N ARG A 163 12.86 16.94 -12.04
CA ARG A 163 11.61 17.28 -12.74
C ARG A 163 10.94 16.05 -13.37
N GLU A 164 11.67 15.26 -14.15
CA GLU A 164 11.12 14.08 -14.83
C GLU A 164 10.62 13.03 -13.82
N PHE A 165 11.43 12.71 -12.82
CA PHE A 165 11.05 11.78 -11.76
C PHE A 165 9.77 12.23 -11.02
N ALA A 166 9.69 13.50 -10.63
CA ALA A 166 8.49 14.08 -10.01
C ALA A 166 7.25 13.99 -10.93
N LEU A 167 7.41 14.23 -12.24
CA LEU A 167 6.32 14.08 -13.21
C LEU A 167 5.90 12.62 -13.40
N ARG A 168 6.82 11.66 -13.26
CA ARG A 168 6.50 10.22 -13.28
C ARG A 168 5.70 9.76 -12.07
N LEU A 169 5.90 10.34 -10.89
CA LEU A 169 5.09 10.00 -9.70
C LEU A 169 3.61 10.39 -9.85
N ILE A 170 3.35 11.54 -10.47
CA ILE A 170 1.99 12.09 -10.68
C ILE A 170 1.35 11.69 -12.02
N ALA A 171 2.09 10.99 -12.89
CA ALA A 171 1.63 10.63 -14.22
C ALA A 171 0.36 9.77 -14.14
N LYS A 172 -0.64 10.11 -14.96
CA LYS A 172 -1.92 9.42 -15.04
C LYS A 172 -1.91 8.37 -16.16
N PRO A 173 -2.84 7.40 -16.15
CA PRO A 173 -3.06 6.52 -17.28
C PRO A 173 -3.26 7.32 -18.58
N GLY A 174 -2.54 6.96 -19.62
CA GLY A 174 -2.46 7.67 -20.90
C GLY A 174 -1.25 8.62 -21.04
N ASP A 175 -0.62 9.06 -19.95
CA ASP A 175 0.54 9.97 -20.02
C ASP A 175 1.81 9.28 -20.55
N ASN A 176 2.61 9.99 -21.34
CA ASN A 176 3.89 9.50 -21.84
C ASN A 176 4.84 9.06 -20.70
N LEU A 177 4.78 9.72 -19.54
CA LEU A 177 5.59 9.43 -18.36
C LEU A 177 4.98 8.37 -17.41
N TYR A 178 3.80 7.83 -17.73
CA TYR A 178 3.18 6.77 -16.92
C TYR A 178 4.02 5.49 -16.96
N CYS A 179 4.33 4.94 -15.79
CA CYS A 179 5.21 3.79 -15.62
C CYS A 179 4.91 3.05 -14.30
N ARG A 180 5.54 1.89 -14.08
CA ARG A 180 5.42 1.09 -12.84
C ARG A 180 5.51 1.94 -11.55
N LEU A 181 6.45 2.89 -11.49
CA LEU A 181 6.62 3.76 -10.34
C LEU A 181 5.37 4.59 -10.03
N SER A 182 4.69 5.10 -11.06
CA SER A 182 3.44 5.86 -10.96
C SER A 182 2.35 5.02 -10.29
N VAL A 183 2.15 3.78 -10.75
CA VAL A 183 1.09 2.91 -10.24
C VAL A 183 1.40 2.47 -8.80
N ASN A 184 2.64 2.05 -8.53
CA ASN A 184 3.05 1.61 -7.20
C ASN A 184 2.88 2.72 -6.15
N ILE A 185 3.26 3.98 -6.45
CA ILE A 185 3.07 5.07 -5.48
C ILE A 185 1.58 5.45 -5.34
N GLN A 186 0.81 5.48 -6.43
CA GLN A 186 -0.60 5.89 -6.42
C GLN A 186 -1.51 4.87 -5.71
N LEU A 187 -1.11 3.59 -5.65
CA LEU A 187 -1.77 2.56 -4.85
C LEU A 187 -1.72 2.91 -3.35
N TYR A 188 -0.53 3.20 -2.80
CA TYR A 188 -0.32 3.39 -1.37
C TYR A 188 -0.46 4.85 -0.89
N ALA A 189 -0.38 5.83 -1.78
CA ALA A 189 -0.41 7.25 -1.41
C ALA A 189 -1.11 8.14 -2.45
N LYS A 190 -1.62 9.28 -1.97
CA LYS A 190 -1.97 10.42 -2.82
C LYS A 190 -0.71 11.23 -3.10
N VAL A 191 -0.52 11.66 -4.34
CA VAL A 191 0.68 12.39 -4.78
C VAL A 191 0.29 13.68 -5.51
N ASP A 192 0.70 14.82 -4.96
CA ASP A 192 0.41 16.15 -5.52
C ASP A 192 1.71 16.88 -5.92
N HIS A 193 1.72 17.54 -7.07
CA HIS A 193 2.80 18.45 -7.46
C HIS A 193 2.62 19.82 -6.79
N ILE A 194 3.65 20.31 -6.10
CA ILE A 194 3.58 21.55 -5.32
C ILE A 194 4.22 22.73 -6.05
N MET A 195 5.46 22.58 -6.53
CA MET A 195 6.15 23.64 -7.29
C MET A 195 7.34 23.13 -8.09
N LYS A 196 7.71 23.89 -9.13
CA LYS A 196 8.92 23.69 -9.94
C LYS A 196 10.06 24.54 -9.38
N ILE A 197 11.28 24.00 -9.32
CA ILE A 197 12.46 24.72 -8.84
C ILE A 197 13.55 24.66 -9.92
N GLY A 198 13.98 25.83 -10.40
CA GLY A 198 15.04 25.93 -11.40
C GLY A 198 16.41 25.56 -10.83
N LYS A 199 17.25 24.86 -11.61
CA LYS A 199 18.60 24.41 -11.20
C LYS A 199 19.53 25.49 -10.63
N ASN A 200 19.31 26.75 -11.00
CA ASN A 200 20.07 27.90 -10.49
C ASN A 200 19.88 28.15 -8.98
N ASN A 201 18.91 27.52 -8.32
CA ASN A 201 18.66 27.65 -6.87
C ASN A 201 19.55 26.75 -6.00
N PHE A 202 20.43 25.95 -6.61
CA PHE A 202 21.31 25.01 -5.91
C PHE A 202 22.78 25.43 -5.96
N LYS A 203 23.60 24.77 -5.14
CA LYS A 203 25.06 24.83 -5.17
C LYS A 203 25.67 23.46 -4.80
N PRO A 204 26.48 22.84 -5.68
CA PRO A 204 26.56 23.09 -7.12
C PRO A 204 25.18 22.96 -7.81
N PRO A 205 24.94 23.63 -8.96
CA PRO A 205 23.71 23.44 -9.71
C PRO A 205 23.62 22.01 -10.29
N PRO A 206 22.45 21.34 -10.23
CA PRO A 206 22.20 20.11 -10.99
C PRO A 206 22.07 20.41 -12.49
N GLN A 207 22.17 19.37 -13.32
CA GLN A 207 22.01 19.51 -14.78
C GLN A 207 20.56 19.78 -15.18
N VAL A 208 19.62 19.15 -14.47
CA VAL A 208 18.17 19.21 -14.67
C VAL A 208 17.49 20.07 -13.59
N ASP A 209 16.30 20.57 -13.92
CA ASP A 209 15.43 21.22 -12.93
C ASP A 209 14.86 20.23 -11.91
N SER A 210 14.38 20.76 -10.79
CA SER A 210 13.76 20.00 -9.71
C SER A 210 12.26 20.28 -9.60
N SER A 211 11.56 19.48 -8.80
CA SER A 211 10.19 19.74 -8.38
C SER A 211 9.93 19.22 -6.98
N VAL A 212 9.06 19.93 -6.26
CA VAL A 212 8.58 19.55 -4.94
C VAL A 212 7.27 18.79 -5.11
N VAL A 213 7.20 17.63 -4.49
CA VAL A 213 6.05 16.72 -4.51
C VAL A 213 5.61 16.49 -3.07
N ARG A 214 4.28 16.46 -2.85
CA ARG A 214 3.67 16.07 -1.59
C ARG A 214 3.11 14.66 -1.73
N ILE A 215 3.45 13.78 -0.79
CA ILE A 215 3.01 12.39 -0.72
C ILE A 215 2.25 12.22 0.59
N GLU A 216 1.02 11.71 0.52
CA GLU A 216 0.16 11.45 1.68
C GLU A 216 -0.21 9.96 1.67
N PRO A 217 0.34 9.13 2.58
CA PRO A 217 0.00 7.72 2.68
C PRO A 217 -1.50 7.51 2.91
N ARG A 218 -2.09 6.52 2.23
CA ARG A 218 -3.46 6.08 2.50
C ARG A 218 -3.50 5.37 3.85
N ASN A 219 -4.45 5.73 4.69
CA ASN A 219 -4.69 5.11 5.99
C ASN A 219 -6.18 4.74 6.10
N PRO A 220 -6.56 3.44 6.18
CA PRO A 220 -5.67 2.28 6.15
C PRO A 220 -4.98 2.09 4.77
N PRO A 221 -3.81 1.42 4.73
CA PRO A 221 -3.22 0.97 3.47
C PRO A 221 -4.09 -0.13 2.84
N PRO A 222 -4.07 -0.30 1.50
CA PRO A 222 -4.83 -1.36 0.85
C PRO A 222 -4.28 -2.76 1.23
N PRO A 223 -5.16 -3.76 1.46
CA PRO A 223 -4.75 -5.10 1.93
C PRO A 223 -4.27 -5.97 0.76
N ILE A 224 -3.05 -5.70 0.29
CA ILE A 224 -2.45 -6.34 -0.89
C ILE A 224 -0.99 -6.71 -0.56
N ASP A 225 -0.55 -7.90 -0.96
CA ASP A 225 0.88 -8.24 -0.91
C ASP A 225 1.64 -7.43 -1.98
N PHE A 226 2.57 -6.60 -1.53
CA PHE A 226 3.39 -5.78 -2.40
C PHE A 226 4.24 -6.60 -3.38
N LYS A 227 4.66 -7.82 -3.01
CA LYS A 227 5.46 -8.71 -3.88
C LYS A 227 4.63 -9.21 -5.06
N GLU A 228 3.39 -9.64 -4.81
CA GLU A 228 2.46 -10.06 -5.86
C GLU A 228 2.11 -8.90 -6.78
N TRP A 229 1.81 -7.74 -6.19
CA TRP A 229 1.51 -6.50 -6.92
C TRP A 229 2.69 -6.05 -7.79
N ASP A 230 3.90 -5.90 -7.24
CA ASP A 230 5.07 -5.45 -8.01
C ASP A 230 5.52 -6.50 -9.03
N GLY A 231 5.33 -7.79 -8.75
CA GLY A 231 5.52 -8.88 -9.72
C GLY A 231 4.61 -8.74 -10.94
N LEU A 232 3.31 -8.51 -10.72
CA LEU A 232 2.36 -8.21 -11.79
C LEU A 232 2.75 -6.93 -12.55
N MET A 233 3.08 -5.85 -11.81
CA MET A 233 3.47 -4.58 -12.43
C MET A 233 4.75 -4.71 -13.26
N ARG A 234 5.72 -5.51 -12.81
CA ARG A 234 6.95 -5.80 -13.55
C ARG A 234 6.64 -6.46 -14.89
N ILE A 235 5.72 -7.42 -14.95
CA ILE A 235 5.30 -8.10 -16.19
C ILE A 235 4.57 -7.13 -17.15
N VAL A 236 3.55 -6.42 -16.66
CA VAL A 236 2.69 -5.62 -17.55
C VAL A 236 3.37 -4.35 -18.07
N PHE A 237 4.33 -3.78 -17.32
CA PHE A 237 5.05 -2.57 -17.73
C PHE A 237 6.31 -2.80 -18.58
N VAL A 238 6.80 -4.04 -18.80
CA VAL A 238 7.97 -4.30 -19.68
C VAL A 238 7.77 -3.64 -21.05
N ARG A 239 6.58 -3.81 -21.66
CA ARG A 239 6.20 -3.14 -22.90
C ARG A 239 4.82 -2.52 -22.73
N LYS A 240 4.75 -1.39 -22.02
CA LYS A 240 3.49 -0.71 -21.64
C LYS A 240 2.53 -0.37 -22.81
N ASN A 241 3.06 -0.25 -24.03
CA ASN A 241 2.31 0.08 -25.25
C ASN A 241 1.81 -1.16 -26.03
N LYS A 242 2.30 -2.36 -25.70
CA LYS A 242 1.79 -3.63 -26.25
C LYS A 242 0.62 -4.14 -25.38
N THR A 243 -0.18 -5.04 -25.92
CA THR A 243 -1.34 -5.60 -25.21
C THR A 243 -0.89 -6.52 -24.07
N LEU A 244 -1.71 -6.67 -23.03
CA LEU A 244 -1.37 -7.56 -21.91
C LEU A 244 -1.13 -9.00 -22.41
N ALA A 245 -1.98 -9.48 -23.31
CA ALA A 245 -1.81 -10.78 -23.96
C ALA A 245 -0.42 -10.95 -24.61
N ALA A 246 0.17 -9.89 -25.18
CA ALA A 246 1.51 -9.95 -25.75
C ALA A 246 2.62 -9.99 -24.68
N ASN A 247 2.43 -9.38 -23.51
CA ASN A 247 3.41 -9.39 -22.43
C ASN A 247 3.39 -10.71 -21.64
N PHE A 248 2.21 -11.31 -21.43
CA PHE A 248 2.07 -12.62 -20.80
C PHE A 248 2.46 -13.82 -21.70
N LYS A 249 2.57 -13.63 -23.03
CA LYS A 249 3.03 -14.67 -23.97
C LYS A 249 4.54 -14.90 -23.99
N THR A 250 5.32 -14.10 -23.27
CA THR A 250 6.79 -14.26 -23.18
C THR A 250 7.14 -15.54 -22.43
N THR A 251 8.02 -16.38 -22.99
CA THR A 251 8.37 -17.71 -22.42
C THR A 251 8.77 -17.62 -20.96
N SER A 252 9.74 -16.77 -20.61
CA SER A 252 10.20 -16.58 -19.22
C SER A 252 9.10 -16.14 -18.24
N VAL A 253 8.07 -15.42 -18.72
CA VAL A 253 6.91 -15.05 -17.89
C VAL A 253 6.00 -16.26 -17.68
N LEU A 254 5.79 -17.08 -18.72
CA LEU A 254 5.02 -18.33 -18.60
C LEU A 254 5.71 -19.32 -17.65
N ASP A 255 7.03 -19.50 -17.77
CA ASP A 255 7.83 -20.40 -16.93
C ASP A 255 7.73 -20.01 -15.44
N ILE A 256 7.86 -18.71 -15.12
CA ILE A 256 7.70 -18.18 -13.75
C ILE A 256 6.28 -18.45 -13.24
N ILE A 257 5.25 -18.16 -14.04
CA ILE A 257 3.85 -18.36 -13.63
C ILE A 257 3.53 -19.85 -13.46
N GLU A 258 4.09 -20.72 -14.30
CA GLU A 258 3.90 -22.17 -14.22
C GLU A 258 4.53 -22.77 -12.95
N ASN A 259 5.76 -22.37 -12.62
CA ASN A 259 6.44 -22.80 -11.40
C ASN A 259 5.71 -22.31 -10.14
N ASN A 260 5.24 -21.06 -10.15
CA ASN A 260 4.42 -20.52 -9.07
C ASN A 260 3.08 -21.25 -8.95
N TYR A 261 2.43 -21.59 -10.07
CA TYR A 261 1.17 -22.32 -10.08
C TYR A 261 1.33 -23.77 -9.61
N LYS A 262 2.40 -24.48 -10.00
CA LYS A 262 2.74 -25.82 -9.48
C LYS A 262 2.97 -25.79 -7.97
N THR A 263 3.71 -24.79 -7.49
CA THR A 263 3.93 -24.56 -6.04
C THR A 263 2.61 -24.31 -5.32
N PHE A 264 1.74 -23.47 -5.87
CA PHE A 264 0.40 -23.21 -5.33
C PHE A 264 -0.47 -24.47 -5.28
N CYS A 265 -0.50 -25.26 -6.35
CA CYS A 265 -1.26 -26.52 -6.38
C CYS A 265 -0.76 -27.51 -5.34
N SER A 266 0.56 -27.66 -5.20
CA SER A 266 1.19 -28.50 -4.16
C SER A 266 0.79 -28.06 -2.75
N ALA A 267 0.85 -26.75 -2.46
CA ALA A 267 0.49 -26.18 -1.16
C ALA A 267 -1.01 -26.25 -0.83
N ASN A 268 -1.89 -26.46 -1.82
CA ASN A 268 -3.34 -26.60 -1.65
C ASN A 268 -3.84 -28.03 -1.92
N GLU A 269 -2.95 -29.02 -1.96
CA GLU A 269 -3.27 -30.45 -2.21
C GLU A 269 -4.03 -30.69 -3.55
N MET A 270 -3.89 -29.78 -4.51
CA MET A 270 -4.53 -29.86 -5.82
C MET A 270 -3.64 -30.64 -6.80
N MET A 271 -4.18 -31.70 -7.41
CA MET A 271 -3.49 -32.37 -8.51
C MET A 271 -3.49 -31.51 -9.77
N VAL A 272 -2.32 -31.34 -10.39
CA VAL A 272 -2.19 -30.71 -11.70
C VAL A 272 -2.54 -31.75 -12.77
N GLU A 273 -3.51 -31.42 -13.64
CA GLU A 273 -3.92 -32.30 -14.74
C GLU A 273 -2.76 -32.56 -15.72
N SER A 274 -2.69 -33.78 -16.27
CA SER A 274 -1.61 -34.18 -17.19
C SER A 274 -1.58 -33.43 -18.53
N ASN A 275 -2.67 -32.75 -18.89
CA ASN A 275 -2.80 -31.96 -20.12
C ASN A 275 -2.78 -30.43 -19.84
N PHE A 276 -2.23 -30.01 -18.70
CA PHE A 276 -2.23 -28.61 -18.27
C PHE A 276 -1.37 -27.70 -19.16
N ASP A 277 -1.99 -26.77 -19.89
CA ASP A 277 -1.30 -25.63 -20.53
C ASP A 277 -1.50 -24.33 -19.73
N ILE A 278 -0.42 -23.84 -19.13
CA ILE A 278 -0.42 -22.56 -18.40
C ILE A 278 -0.76 -21.37 -19.31
N LYS A 279 -0.36 -21.41 -20.58
CA LYS A 279 -0.54 -20.33 -21.54
C LYS A 279 -2.01 -20.18 -21.89
N GLU A 280 -2.71 -21.28 -22.14
CA GLU A 280 -4.16 -21.25 -22.36
C GLU A 280 -4.89 -20.76 -21.11
N LYS A 281 -4.50 -21.22 -19.92
CA LYS A 281 -5.07 -20.76 -18.65
C LYS A 281 -4.91 -19.25 -18.43
N VAL A 282 -3.70 -18.70 -18.61
CA VAL A 282 -3.43 -17.25 -18.49
C VAL A 282 -4.23 -16.46 -19.53
N MET A 283 -4.28 -16.93 -20.78
CA MET A 283 -5.07 -16.28 -21.84
C MET A 283 -6.58 -16.29 -21.54
N ASN A 284 -7.10 -17.38 -20.96
CA ASN A 284 -8.51 -17.48 -20.57
C ASN A 284 -8.85 -16.55 -19.39
N VAL A 285 -7.95 -16.40 -18.41
CA VAL A 285 -8.09 -15.38 -17.35
C VAL A 285 -8.14 -13.97 -17.97
N LEU A 286 -7.17 -13.60 -18.81
CA LEU A 286 -7.12 -12.28 -19.45
C LEU A 286 -8.35 -11.97 -20.31
N LYS A 287 -8.91 -12.98 -21.00
CA LYS A 287 -10.19 -12.85 -21.73
C LYS A 287 -11.37 -12.67 -20.76
N SER A 288 -11.42 -13.41 -19.66
CA SER A 288 -12.53 -13.34 -18.69
C SER A 288 -12.67 -11.98 -17.99
N VAL A 289 -11.57 -11.23 -17.84
CA VAL A 289 -11.60 -9.84 -17.31
C VAL A 289 -11.73 -8.79 -18.43
N GLY A 290 -11.68 -9.20 -19.70
CA GLY A 290 -11.69 -8.27 -20.84
C GLY A 290 -10.39 -7.49 -21.06
N PHE A 291 -9.31 -7.78 -20.32
CA PHE A 291 -8.04 -7.05 -20.39
C PHE A 291 -7.01 -7.62 -21.39
N ALA A 292 -7.31 -8.70 -22.11
CA ALA A 292 -6.39 -9.31 -23.09
C ALA A 292 -5.79 -8.29 -24.09
N GLU A 293 -6.65 -7.42 -24.67
CA GLU A 293 -6.27 -6.38 -25.64
C GLU A 293 -5.99 -5.01 -25.00
N SER A 294 -6.14 -4.90 -23.68
CA SER A 294 -5.80 -3.69 -22.92
C SER A 294 -4.29 -3.49 -22.87
N ARG A 295 -3.87 -2.25 -22.65
CA ARG A 295 -2.46 -1.82 -22.62
C ARG A 295 -2.17 -1.16 -21.29
N ALA A 296 -1.12 -1.61 -20.60
CA ALA A 296 -0.76 -1.09 -19.27
C ALA A 296 -0.59 0.43 -19.25
N ALA A 297 -0.19 1.06 -20.37
CA ALA A 297 -0.10 2.50 -20.51
C ALA A 297 -1.44 3.26 -20.29
N LYS A 298 -2.60 2.61 -20.42
CA LYS A 298 -3.93 3.22 -20.29
C LYS A 298 -4.77 2.69 -19.11
N MET A 299 -4.28 1.69 -18.39
CA MET A 299 -4.98 1.09 -17.24
C MET A 299 -4.69 1.87 -15.96
N ASP A 300 -5.70 2.04 -15.12
CA ASP A 300 -5.57 2.67 -13.80
C ASP A 300 -5.25 1.63 -12.70
N VAL A 301 -5.16 2.11 -11.46
CA VAL A 301 -4.88 1.26 -10.29
C VAL A 301 -5.99 0.22 -10.11
N ASP A 302 -7.26 0.59 -10.31
CA ASP A 302 -8.41 -0.29 -10.07
C ASP A 302 -8.52 -1.40 -11.14
N ASP A 303 -8.13 -1.12 -12.38
CA ASP A 303 -7.99 -2.14 -13.42
C ASP A 303 -6.88 -3.16 -13.09
N PHE A 304 -5.74 -2.69 -12.58
CA PHE A 304 -4.69 -3.59 -12.10
C PHE A 304 -5.11 -4.37 -10.85
N LEU A 305 -5.92 -3.79 -9.96
CA LEU A 305 -6.52 -4.51 -8.84
C LEU A 305 -7.49 -5.59 -9.31
N LYS A 306 -8.41 -5.29 -10.25
CA LYS A 306 -9.31 -6.30 -10.86
C LYS A 306 -8.52 -7.44 -11.50
N LEU A 307 -7.42 -7.12 -12.21
CA LEU A 307 -6.54 -8.12 -12.80
C LEU A 307 -5.85 -8.97 -11.73
N LEU A 308 -5.24 -8.34 -10.72
CA LEU A 308 -4.56 -9.03 -9.62
C LEU A 308 -5.53 -9.93 -8.86
N TYR A 309 -6.65 -9.38 -8.39
CA TYR A 309 -7.69 -10.15 -7.73
C TYR A 309 -8.15 -11.32 -8.60
N ARG A 310 -8.39 -11.15 -9.91
CA ARG A 310 -8.76 -12.31 -10.75
C ARG A 310 -7.66 -13.36 -10.87
N THR A 311 -6.38 -12.97 -10.90
CA THR A 311 -5.26 -13.92 -10.91
C THR A 311 -5.08 -14.63 -9.57
N LEU A 312 -5.33 -13.95 -8.45
CA LEU A 312 -5.35 -14.53 -7.10
C LEU A 312 -6.60 -15.38 -6.86
N THR A 313 -7.74 -15.02 -7.47
CA THR A 313 -8.96 -15.86 -7.55
C THR A 313 -8.86 -16.97 -8.61
N MET A 314 -7.64 -17.49 -8.84
CA MET A 314 -7.47 -18.94 -9.06
C MET A 314 -7.61 -19.73 -7.75
N SER A 315 -7.68 -19.04 -6.61
CA SER A 315 -8.69 -19.40 -5.61
C SER A 315 -10.08 -19.27 -6.22
N SER A 316 -10.69 -20.41 -6.55
CA SER A 316 -12.14 -20.53 -6.68
C SER A 316 -12.84 -19.82 -5.52
N ALA A 317 -14.12 -19.43 -5.68
CA ALA A 317 -14.93 -18.96 -4.56
C ALA A 317 -14.83 -19.93 -3.36
N ALA A 318 -14.81 -21.23 -3.65
CA ALA A 318 -14.46 -22.31 -2.72
C ALA A 318 -13.16 -22.10 -1.90
N ASN A 319 -12.04 -21.68 -2.50
CA ASN A 319 -10.79 -21.45 -1.77
C ASN A 319 -10.82 -20.16 -0.92
N ILE A 320 -11.52 -19.12 -1.36
CA ILE A 320 -11.75 -17.91 -0.54
C ILE A 320 -12.57 -18.28 0.70
N LEU A 321 -13.62 -19.09 0.51
CA LEU A 321 -14.44 -19.63 1.58
C LEU A 321 -13.63 -20.55 2.50
N LEU A 322 -12.82 -21.46 1.96
CA LEU A 322 -11.95 -22.33 2.73
C LEU A 322 -10.93 -21.56 3.58
N LYS A 323 -10.37 -20.45 3.06
CA LYS A 323 -9.50 -19.55 3.83
C LYS A 323 -10.27 -18.88 4.98
N GLN A 324 -11.41 -18.25 4.70
CA GLN A 324 -12.22 -17.57 5.72
C GLN A 324 -12.78 -18.56 6.77
N PHE A 325 -13.09 -19.79 6.36
CA PHE A 325 -13.52 -20.87 7.25
C PHE A 325 -12.38 -21.31 8.18
N LYS A 326 -11.17 -21.54 7.65
CA LYS A 326 -9.98 -21.85 8.46
C LYS A 326 -9.67 -20.71 9.44
N GLU A 327 -9.79 -19.45 9.00
CA GLU A 327 -9.55 -18.26 9.82
C GLU A 327 -10.54 -18.17 10.99
N LEU A 328 -11.84 -18.28 10.72
CA LEU A 328 -12.90 -18.29 11.76
C LEU A 328 -12.86 -19.52 12.68
N THR A 329 -12.36 -20.65 12.20
CA THR A 329 -12.14 -21.86 13.03
C THR A 329 -10.93 -21.68 13.95
N SER A 330 -9.88 -21.00 13.49
CA SER A 330 -8.65 -20.76 14.24
C SER A 330 -8.81 -19.61 15.25
N ASN A 331 -9.57 -18.59 14.88
CA ASN A 331 -9.87 -17.40 15.67
C ASN A 331 -11.41 -17.26 15.81
N PRO A 332 -12.04 -18.04 16.72
CA PRO A 332 -13.47 -17.98 16.93
C PRO A 332 -13.90 -16.61 17.45
N VAL A 333 -14.91 -16.02 16.81
CA VAL A 333 -15.46 -14.70 17.13
C VAL A 333 -16.67 -14.85 18.06
N PRO A 334 -16.76 -14.11 19.18
CA PRO A 334 -17.94 -14.11 20.03
C PRO A 334 -19.22 -13.74 19.25
N GLY A 335 -20.30 -14.46 19.50
CA GLY A 335 -21.62 -14.19 18.91
C GLY A 335 -22.04 -15.15 17.80
N PHE A 336 -21.15 -15.97 17.25
CA PHE A 336 -21.54 -17.03 16.30
C PHE A 336 -20.57 -18.22 16.26
N THR A 337 -21.04 -19.34 15.70
CA THR A 337 -20.24 -20.52 15.36
C THR A 337 -20.41 -20.85 13.88
N VAL A 338 -19.39 -21.45 13.25
CA VAL A 338 -19.45 -21.93 11.86
C VAL A 338 -19.03 -23.40 11.76
N ALA A 339 -19.67 -24.14 10.86
CA ALA A 339 -19.39 -25.54 10.54
C ALA A 339 -19.68 -25.80 9.05
N LEU A 340 -19.13 -26.89 8.51
CA LEU A 340 -19.49 -27.39 7.18
C LEU A 340 -20.41 -28.62 7.34
N PRO A 341 -21.58 -28.67 6.69
CA PRO A 341 -22.57 -29.73 6.90
C PRO A 341 -22.14 -31.11 6.38
N ASN A 342 -21.17 -31.17 5.46
CA ASN A 342 -20.56 -32.40 4.94
C ASN A 342 -19.13 -32.12 4.43
N ASP A 343 -18.27 -33.14 4.43
CA ASP A 343 -16.91 -33.09 3.90
C ASP A 343 -16.89 -32.82 2.38
N GLY A 344 -16.78 -31.54 2.00
CA GLY A 344 -16.48 -31.12 0.62
C GLY A 344 -17.26 -29.92 0.09
N ASN A 345 -18.44 -29.58 0.65
CA ASN A 345 -19.23 -28.43 0.15
C ASN A 345 -18.92 -27.13 0.90
N VAL A 346 -17.85 -26.45 0.49
CA VAL A 346 -17.44 -25.14 1.03
C VAL A 346 -18.36 -23.96 0.65
N PHE A 347 -19.37 -24.17 -0.22
CA PHE A 347 -20.35 -23.16 -0.60
C PHE A 347 -21.61 -23.12 0.28
N GLU A 348 -21.70 -24.01 1.27
CA GLU A 348 -22.82 -24.05 2.21
C GLU A 348 -22.29 -24.27 3.62
N TRP A 349 -22.52 -23.29 4.50
CA TRP A 349 -22.03 -23.34 5.88
C TRP A 349 -23.21 -23.40 6.83
N ASP A 350 -23.10 -24.27 7.83
CA ASP A 350 -23.97 -24.25 8.99
C ASP A 350 -23.45 -23.18 9.97
N VAL A 351 -24.35 -22.33 10.42
CA VAL A 351 -24.06 -21.20 11.29
C VAL A 351 -24.94 -21.28 12.52
N GLY A 352 -24.35 -21.11 13.70
CA GLY A 352 -25.09 -20.94 14.94
C GLY A 352 -24.96 -19.50 15.42
N ILE A 353 -26.05 -18.72 15.38
CA ILE A 353 -26.04 -17.35 15.90
C ILE A 353 -26.35 -17.37 17.39
N ILE A 354 -25.48 -16.77 18.20
CA ILE A 354 -25.63 -16.67 19.65
C ILE A 354 -26.25 -15.31 19.98
N GLY A 355 -27.35 -15.32 20.74
CA GLY A 355 -28.00 -14.08 21.15
C GLY A 355 -27.16 -13.26 22.14
N ALA A 356 -26.91 -12.00 21.81
CA ALA A 356 -26.03 -11.12 22.58
C ALA A 356 -26.57 -10.83 23.99
N PRO A 357 -25.70 -10.69 25.01
CA PRO A 357 -26.09 -10.26 26.36
C PRO A 357 -26.81 -8.91 26.36
N SER A 358 -27.69 -8.70 27.35
CA SER A 358 -28.57 -7.52 27.47
C SER A 358 -29.57 -7.33 26.32
N THR A 359 -29.78 -8.34 25.47
CA THR A 359 -30.83 -8.35 24.45
C THR A 359 -31.94 -9.35 24.80
N ILE A 360 -33.09 -9.25 24.14
CA ILE A 360 -34.19 -10.23 24.29
C ILE A 360 -33.86 -11.62 23.72
N TYR A 361 -32.72 -11.75 23.02
CA TYR A 361 -32.23 -13.02 22.44
C TYR A 361 -31.18 -13.71 23.34
N GLU A 362 -30.77 -13.08 24.45
CA GLU A 362 -29.73 -13.56 25.37
C GLU A 362 -29.89 -15.04 25.75
N GLY A 363 -28.81 -15.81 25.63
CA GLY A 363 -28.80 -17.24 25.93
C GLY A 363 -29.44 -18.15 24.88
N GLY A 364 -29.93 -17.60 23.76
CA GLY A 364 -30.41 -18.36 22.61
C GLY A 364 -29.30 -18.78 21.64
N TYR A 365 -29.50 -19.89 20.93
CA TYR A 365 -28.60 -20.42 19.90
C TYR A 365 -29.37 -20.80 18.64
N PHE A 366 -29.30 -19.96 17.61
CA PHE A 366 -30.15 -20.05 16.44
C PHE A 366 -29.40 -20.64 15.25
N LYS A 367 -29.74 -21.89 14.90
CA LYS A 367 -29.21 -22.57 13.70
C LYS A 367 -29.72 -21.90 12.42
N ALA A 368 -28.79 -21.65 11.51
CA ALA A 368 -28.98 -21.03 10.22
C ALA A 368 -28.03 -21.65 9.20
N THR A 369 -28.30 -21.44 7.92
CA THR A 369 -27.45 -21.86 6.82
C THR A 369 -27.12 -20.66 5.94
N LEU A 370 -25.84 -20.52 5.59
CA LEU A 370 -25.29 -19.49 4.72
C LEU A 370 -24.85 -20.14 3.41
N LYS A 371 -25.50 -19.79 2.29
CA LYS A 371 -25.22 -20.35 0.94
C LYS A 371 -24.54 -19.30 0.07
N PHE A 372 -23.39 -19.65 -0.48
CA PHE A 372 -22.55 -18.77 -1.30
C PHE A 372 -22.77 -19.03 -2.81
N PRO A 373 -22.78 -17.99 -3.65
CA PRO A 373 -22.81 -18.17 -5.10
C PRO A 373 -21.42 -18.56 -5.64
N ASN A 374 -21.39 -19.20 -6.83
CA ASN A 374 -20.15 -19.65 -7.47
C ASN A 374 -19.19 -18.50 -7.86
N ASP A 375 -19.68 -17.27 -7.92
CA ASP A 375 -18.94 -16.04 -8.19
C ASP A 375 -18.72 -15.17 -6.94
N TYR A 376 -18.87 -15.72 -5.73
CA TYR A 376 -18.42 -15.06 -4.51
C TYR A 376 -16.91 -14.71 -4.59
N PRO A 377 -16.46 -13.51 -4.17
CA PRO A 377 -17.20 -12.48 -3.44
C PRO A 377 -17.85 -11.39 -4.32
N TYR A 378 -17.99 -11.58 -5.63
CA TYR A 378 -18.59 -10.55 -6.49
C TYR A 378 -20.09 -10.35 -6.22
N ASN A 379 -20.80 -11.42 -5.87
CA ASN A 379 -22.19 -11.40 -5.39
C ASN A 379 -22.30 -11.87 -3.92
N PRO A 380 -23.28 -11.35 -3.16
CA PRO A 380 -23.47 -11.72 -1.75
C PRO A 380 -23.95 -13.16 -1.60
N PRO A 381 -23.67 -13.80 -0.44
CA PRO A 381 -24.35 -15.02 -0.06
C PRO A 381 -25.81 -14.78 0.34
N THR A 382 -26.55 -15.87 0.49
CA THR A 382 -27.90 -15.86 1.07
C THR A 382 -27.87 -16.49 2.46
N PHE A 383 -28.50 -15.84 3.44
CA PHE A 383 -28.61 -16.32 4.81
C PHE A 383 -30.06 -16.68 5.14
N LYS A 384 -30.26 -17.82 5.79
CA LYS A 384 -31.57 -18.31 6.23
C LYS A 384 -31.48 -18.99 7.60
N PHE A 385 -32.38 -18.65 8.51
CA PHE A 385 -32.62 -19.43 9.74
C PHE A 385 -33.30 -20.76 9.40
N ASN A 386 -32.86 -21.83 10.08
CA ASN A 386 -33.30 -23.20 9.78
C ASN A 386 -34.59 -23.57 10.52
N ASN A 387 -34.79 -22.96 11.69
CA ASN A 387 -36.05 -22.97 12.43
C ASN A 387 -36.86 -21.69 12.13
N GLU A 388 -38.15 -21.69 12.47
CA GLU A 388 -38.96 -20.47 12.46
C GLU A 388 -38.33 -19.40 13.37
N PHE A 389 -38.22 -18.17 12.86
CA PHE A 389 -37.56 -17.06 13.55
C PHE A 389 -38.33 -15.75 13.34
N TYR A 390 -39.19 -15.43 14.30
CA TYR A 390 -40.03 -14.24 14.33
C TYR A 390 -39.18 -13.00 14.65
N HIS A 391 -38.92 -12.18 13.63
CA HIS A 391 -38.13 -10.94 13.71
C HIS A 391 -38.53 -9.98 12.56
N PRO A 392 -38.57 -8.65 12.75
CA PRO A 392 -38.99 -7.70 11.72
C PRO A 392 -38.25 -7.81 10.37
N ASN A 393 -36.98 -8.22 10.36
CA ASN A 393 -36.14 -8.30 9.17
C ASN A 393 -35.95 -9.73 8.63
N VAL A 394 -36.70 -10.71 9.14
CA VAL A 394 -36.67 -12.11 8.67
C VAL A 394 -37.99 -12.48 8.03
N TYR A 395 -37.95 -12.94 6.77
CA TYR A 395 -39.12 -13.41 6.03
C TYR A 395 -39.74 -14.66 6.70
N PRO A 396 -41.04 -14.96 6.50
CA PRO A 396 -41.69 -16.15 7.05
C PRO A 396 -41.05 -17.49 6.63
N ASP A 397 -40.26 -17.51 5.56
CA ASP A 397 -39.49 -18.67 5.11
C ASP A 397 -38.09 -18.78 5.73
N GLY A 398 -37.76 -17.93 6.70
CA GLY A 398 -36.48 -17.89 7.43
C GLY A 398 -35.38 -17.06 6.77
N ARG A 399 -35.55 -16.54 5.54
CA ARG A 399 -34.52 -15.71 4.88
C ARG A 399 -34.37 -14.36 5.57
N LEU A 400 -33.13 -13.90 5.74
CA LEU A 400 -32.83 -12.59 6.31
C LEU A 400 -32.81 -11.50 5.24
N CYS A 401 -33.33 -10.32 5.57
CA CYS A 401 -33.24 -9.10 4.77
C CYS A 401 -32.39 -8.04 5.50
N ILE A 402 -31.21 -7.76 4.96
CA ILE A 402 -30.27 -6.76 5.48
C ILE A 402 -29.47 -6.21 4.31
N SER A 403 -29.21 -4.91 4.29
CA SER A 403 -28.59 -4.21 3.15
C SER A 403 -27.27 -4.82 2.70
N ILE A 404 -26.43 -5.30 3.64
CA ILE A 404 -25.16 -5.96 3.34
C ILE A 404 -25.32 -7.22 2.45
N LEU A 405 -26.50 -7.85 2.41
CA LEU A 405 -26.80 -9.00 1.54
C LEU A 405 -27.54 -8.60 0.24
N HIS A 406 -27.77 -7.32 -0.02
CA HIS A 406 -28.36 -6.85 -1.27
C HIS A 406 -27.29 -6.72 -2.37
N PRO A 407 -27.62 -7.01 -3.65
CA PRO A 407 -26.66 -6.97 -4.76
C PRO A 407 -25.93 -5.61 -4.89
N PRO A 408 -24.65 -5.63 -5.30
CA PRO A 408 -23.81 -4.44 -5.40
C PRO A 408 -24.34 -3.42 -6.42
N GLY A 409 -24.04 -2.14 -6.18
CA GLY A 409 -24.43 -1.02 -7.04
C GLY A 409 -25.52 -0.14 -6.44
N ASP A 410 -25.80 1.00 -7.09
CA ASP A 410 -26.86 1.91 -6.69
C ASP A 410 -28.24 1.40 -7.13
N ASP A 411 -29.20 1.40 -6.22
CA ASP A 411 -30.59 1.09 -6.47
C ASP A 411 -31.45 2.34 -6.20
N PRO A 412 -31.89 3.05 -7.25
CA PRO A 412 -32.69 4.27 -7.11
C PRO A 412 -34.02 4.07 -6.38
N THR A 413 -34.45 2.82 -6.15
CA THR A 413 -35.73 2.47 -5.53
C THR A 413 -35.63 1.94 -4.10
N SER A 414 -34.45 1.48 -3.64
CA SER A 414 -34.29 0.99 -2.26
C SER A 414 -34.04 2.12 -1.24
N GLY A 415 -33.45 3.22 -1.67
CA GLY A 415 -33.03 4.32 -0.80
C GLY A 415 -31.77 4.03 0.03
N GLU A 416 -31.10 2.91 -0.23
CA GLU A 416 -29.82 2.52 0.38
C GLU A 416 -28.64 3.11 -0.42
N THR A 417 -27.56 3.45 0.26
CA THR A 417 -26.32 3.84 -0.41
C THR A 417 -25.52 2.61 -0.88
N ALA A 418 -24.73 2.75 -1.94
CA ALA A 418 -23.80 1.69 -2.38
C ALA A 418 -22.78 1.25 -1.29
N ALA A 419 -22.59 2.04 -0.23
CA ALA A 419 -21.73 1.70 0.90
C ALA A 419 -22.41 0.78 1.94
N GLU A 420 -23.75 0.75 1.98
CA GLU A 420 -24.56 -0.10 2.87
C GLU A 420 -24.89 -1.46 2.23
N ARG A 421 -24.69 -1.60 0.91
CA ARG A 421 -24.95 -2.81 0.13
C ARG A 421 -23.73 -3.74 0.09
N TRP A 422 -23.87 -4.91 -0.56
CA TRP A 422 -22.76 -5.85 -0.71
C TRP A 422 -21.57 -5.21 -1.41
N ASN A 423 -20.37 -5.46 -0.87
CA ASN A 423 -19.10 -5.07 -1.46
C ASN A 423 -18.15 -6.28 -1.44
N PRO A 424 -17.48 -6.64 -2.53
CA PRO A 424 -16.52 -7.76 -2.56
C PRO A 424 -15.35 -7.69 -1.57
N THR A 425 -15.16 -6.57 -0.86
CA THR A 425 -14.20 -6.45 0.26
C THR A 425 -14.76 -6.93 1.61
N GLN A 426 -16.04 -7.27 1.71
CA GLN A 426 -16.69 -7.77 2.93
C GLN A 426 -16.37 -9.27 3.14
N SER A 427 -16.17 -9.65 4.40
CA SER A 427 -15.91 -11.03 4.83
C SER A 427 -17.15 -11.70 5.39
N VAL A 428 -17.15 -13.03 5.47
CA VAL A 428 -18.18 -13.82 6.18
C VAL A 428 -18.29 -13.38 7.64
N GLU A 429 -17.17 -13.08 8.29
CA GLU A 429 -17.14 -12.49 9.62
C GLU A 429 -17.98 -11.19 9.69
N SER A 430 -17.76 -10.26 8.77
CA SER A 430 -18.48 -8.98 8.74
C SER A 430 -19.99 -9.14 8.48
N ILE A 431 -20.38 -10.14 7.70
CA ILE A 431 -21.79 -10.53 7.54
C ILE A 431 -22.33 -10.99 8.89
N LEU A 432 -21.70 -12.00 9.52
CA LEU A 432 -22.21 -12.62 10.74
C LEU A 432 -22.27 -11.63 11.93
N ILE A 433 -21.29 -10.73 12.07
CA ILE A 433 -21.34 -9.61 13.03
C ILE A 433 -22.53 -8.70 12.75
N SER A 434 -22.81 -8.37 11.49
CA SER A 434 -23.96 -7.54 11.11
C SER A 434 -25.30 -8.20 11.44
N ILE A 435 -25.40 -9.53 11.30
CA ILE A 435 -26.59 -10.32 11.67
C ILE A 435 -26.80 -10.31 13.19
N VAL A 436 -25.74 -10.55 13.97
CA VAL A 436 -25.78 -10.53 15.44
C VAL A 436 -26.22 -9.15 15.94
N SER A 437 -25.71 -8.07 15.34
CA SER A 437 -26.12 -6.69 15.64
C SER A 437 -27.60 -6.43 15.32
N LEU A 438 -28.07 -6.83 14.13
CA LEU A 438 -29.45 -6.65 13.68
C LEU A 438 -30.49 -7.42 14.53
N MET A 439 -30.09 -8.52 15.18
CA MET A 439 -30.96 -9.19 16.15
C MET A 439 -31.23 -8.32 17.39
N GLY A 440 -30.24 -7.55 17.85
CA GLY A 440 -30.42 -6.62 18.98
C GLY A 440 -31.24 -5.38 18.62
N ASP A 441 -31.01 -4.82 17.43
CA ASP A 441 -31.66 -3.58 16.97
C ASP A 441 -32.29 -3.74 15.56
N PRO A 442 -33.56 -4.20 15.47
CA PRO A 442 -34.22 -4.47 14.19
C PRO A 442 -34.63 -3.20 13.43
N ASN A 443 -34.28 -3.14 12.13
CA ASN A 443 -34.74 -2.07 11.24
C ASN A 443 -36.24 -2.21 10.94
N CYS A 444 -37.05 -1.45 11.66
CA CYS A 444 -38.50 -1.43 11.54
C CYS A 444 -39.04 -0.43 10.51
N SER A 445 -38.18 0.26 9.76
CA SER A 445 -38.57 1.21 8.70
C SER A 445 -39.02 0.48 7.43
N SER A 446 -38.37 -0.63 7.11
CA SER A 446 -38.73 -1.53 5.99
C SER A 446 -38.64 -3.00 6.47
N PRO A 447 -39.65 -3.50 7.21
CA PRO A 447 -39.63 -4.85 7.75
C PRO A 447 -39.98 -5.90 6.68
N ALA A 448 -39.17 -6.95 6.59
CA ALA A 448 -39.46 -8.14 5.77
C ALA A 448 -40.65 -8.95 6.31
N ASN A 449 -40.89 -8.88 7.63
CA ASN A 449 -42.08 -9.41 8.30
C ASN A 449 -42.87 -8.25 8.90
N VAL A 450 -43.92 -7.84 8.20
CA VAL A 450 -44.76 -6.69 8.57
C VAL A 450 -45.42 -6.90 9.93
N ASP A 451 -45.91 -8.11 10.22
CA ASP A 451 -46.57 -8.41 11.49
C ASP A 451 -45.60 -8.28 12.67
N ALA A 452 -44.39 -8.86 12.55
CA ALA A 452 -43.33 -8.71 13.55
C ALA A 452 -42.92 -7.24 13.72
N GLY A 453 -42.77 -6.50 12.63
CA GLY A 453 -42.44 -5.06 12.66
C GLY A 453 -43.57 -4.15 13.17
N VAL A 454 -44.84 -4.57 13.08
CA VAL A 454 -45.97 -3.88 13.70
C VAL A 454 -46.05 -4.22 15.19
N MET A 455 -45.89 -5.50 15.56
CA MET A 455 -45.92 -5.95 16.95
C MET A 455 -44.75 -5.33 17.75
N TYR A 456 -43.51 -5.38 17.25
CA TYR A 456 -42.34 -4.76 17.87
C TYR A 456 -42.51 -3.27 18.22
N ARG A 457 -43.32 -2.54 17.42
CA ARG A 457 -43.62 -1.11 17.59
C ARG A 457 -44.86 -0.82 18.43
N LYS A 458 -45.90 -1.64 18.38
CA LYS A 458 -47.21 -1.37 19.01
C LYS A 458 -47.52 -2.24 20.24
N ASP A 459 -46.95 -3.43 20.32
CA ASP A 459 -47.16 -4.41 21.38
C ASP A 459 -45.84 -5.14 21.66
N ARG A 460 -44.94 -4.44 22.35
CA ARG A 460 -43.61 -4.94 22.67
C ARG A 460 -43.65 -6.16 23.60
N ASP A 461 -44.67 -6.27 24.46
CA ASP A 461 -44.76 -7.36 25.43
C ASP A 461 -45.15 -8.68 24.78
N SER A 462 -46.13 -8.69 23.86
CA SER A 462 -46.44 -9.87 23.05
C SER A 462 -45.26 -10.28 22.18
N TYR A 463 -44.56 -9.32 21.55
CA TYR A 463 -43.35 -9.60 20.78
C TYR A 463 -42.27 -10.26 21.65
N ASN A 464 -41.99 -9.70 22.83
CA ASN A 464 -41.01 -10.24 23.77
C ASN A 464 -41.41 -11.64 24.29
N ALA A 465 -42.70 -11.93 24.45
CA ALA A 465 -43.18 -13.25 24.85
C ALA A 465 -42.90 -14.32 23.76
N ILE A 466 -43.16 -13.99 22.50
CA ILE A 466 -42.83 -14.86 21.36
C ILE A 466 -41.32 -15.09 21.29
N VAL A 467 -40.51 -14.03 21.34
CA VAL A 467 -39.04 -14.15 21.26
C VAL A 467 -38.46 -14.98 22.41
N ARG A 468 -38.93 -14.80 23.65
CA ARG A 468 -38.51 -15.65 24.79
C ARG A 468 -38.85 -17.12 24.56
N SER A 469 -40.02 -17.42 23.99
CA SER A 469 -40.37 -18.81 23.64
C SER A 469 -39.44 -19.39 22.58
N GLN A 470 -38.97 -18.58 21.62
CA GLN A 470 -37.98 -19.00 20.61
C GLN A 470 -36.59 -19.20 21.23
N VAL A 471 -36.18 -18.34 22.17
CA VAL A 471 -34.92 -18.48 22.93
C VAL A 471 -34.91 -19.79 23.72
N GLU A 472 -35.95 -20.09 24.49
CA GLU A 472 -36.02 -21.36 25.22
C GLU A 472 -36.05 -22.58 24.28
N ALA A 473 -36.78 -22.49 23.17
CA ALA A 473 -36.82 -23.54 22.16
C ALA A 473 -35.47 -23.76 21.45
N SER A 474 -34.61 -22.74 21.36
CA SER A 474 -33.31 -22.80 20.69
C SER A 474 -32.19 -23.34 21.58
N LYS A 475 -32.36 -23.35 22.90
CA LYS A 475 -31.36 -23.94 23.83
C LYS A 475 -31.12 -25.44 23.63
N LYS A 476 -32.09 -26.19 23.09
CA LYS A 476 -31.92 -27.61 22.71
C LYS A 476 -30.91 -27.81 21.56
N ASP A 477 -30.64 -26.76 20.79
CA ASP A 477 -29.83 -26.79 19.58
C ASP A 477 -28.35 -26.41 19.85
N ILE A 478 -28.00 -26.05 21.09
CA ILE A 478 -26.63 -25.73 21.54
C ILE A 478 -25.73 -26.98 21.42
N PRO A 479 -24.58 -26.91 20.72
CA PRO A 479 -23.61 -28.01 20.65
C PRO A 479 -22.99 -28.35 22.01
N GLU A 480 -22.75 -29.65 22.26
CA GLU A 480 -22.08 -30.10 23.47
C GLU A 480 -20.67 -29.47 23.59
N GLY A 481 -20.37 -28.88 24.74
CA GLY A 481 -19.10 -28.21 25.01
C GLY A 481 -19.03 -26.72 24.64
N LEU A 482 -20.00 -26.17 23.91
CA LEU A 482 -20.04 -24.73 23.60
C LEU A 482 -20.40 -23.92 24.85
N LYS A 483 -19.49 -23.06 25.32
CA LYS A 483 -19.78 -22.07 26.36
C LYS A 483 -20.40 -20.82 25.73
N ILE A 484 -21.66 -20.56 26.05
CA ILE A 484 -22.32 -19.30 25.66
C ILE A 484 -21.71 -18.13 26.45
N PRO A 485 -21.26 -17.04 25.80
CA PRO A 485 -20.85 -15.80 26.46
C PRO A 485 -21.99 -15.23 27.33
N THR A 486 -21.68 -14.81 28.56
CA THR A 486 -22.70 -14.32 29.52
C THR A 486 -22.47 -12.88 29.96
N SER A 487 -21.34 -12.27 29.62
CA SER A 487 -21.07 -10.85 29.85
C SER A 487 -20.87 -10.09 28.54
N THR A 488 -21.09 -8.77 28.56
CA THR A 488 -20.80 -7.90 27.41
C THR A 488 -19.31 -7.89 27.05
N ASP A 489 -18.42 -8.06 28.03
CA ASP A 489 -16.97 -8.07 27.79
C ASP A 489 -16.54 -9.33 27.02
N ASP A 490 -17.15 -10.49 27.32
CA ASP A 490 -16.96 -11.74 26.55
C ASP A 490 -17.46 -11.63 25.09
N PHE A 491 -18.25 -10.60 24.78
CA PHE A 491 -18.87 -10.39 23.47
C PHE A 491 -18.13 -9.34 22.61
N VAL A 492 -17.09 -8.69 23.15
CA VAL A 492 -16.28 -7.71 22.41
C VAL A 492 -15.13 -8.40 21.69
N VAL A 493 -15.02 -8.18 20.37
CA VAL A 493 -13.86 -8.61 19.59
C VAL A 493 -12.63 -7.79 19.97
N HIS A 494 -11.88 -8.28 20.95
CA HIS A 494 -10.53 -7.78 21.20
C HIS A 494 -9.64 -8.12 20.00
N LYS A 495 -9.28 -7.10 19.20
CA LYS A 495 -8.10 -7.21 18.32
C LYS A 495 -6.92 -7.57 19.21
N ARG A 496 -6.43 -8.81 19.13
CA ARG A 496 -5.13 -9.16 19.71
C ARG A 496 -4.12 -8.16 19.18
N GLN A 497 -3.35 -7.57 20.09
CA GLN A 497 -2.06 -7.04 19.72
C GLN A 497 -1.30 -8.22 19.11
N ILE A 498 -0.74 -8.04 17.92
CA ILE A 498 0.24 -8.98 17.40
C ILE A 498 1.43 -8.81 18.35
N GLU A 499 1.61 -9.75 19.26
CA GLU A 499 2.87 -9.89 19.97
C GLU A 499 3.86 -10.36 18.91
N ASP A 500 4.80 -9.47 18.56
CA ASP A 500 5.87 -9.76 17.63
C ASP A 500 6.81 -10.81 18.26
N GLU A 501 6.44 -12.10 18.17
CA GLU A 501 7.41 -13.20 18.27
C GLU A 501 8.33 -13.10 17.04
N HIS A 502 9.33 -12.24 17.21
CA HIS A 502 10.45 -12.04 16.32
C HIS A 502 11.21 -13.37 16.18
N ASP A 503 10.92 -14.13 15.12
CA ASP A 503 11.77 -15.24 14.69
C ASP A 503 13.03 -14.66 14.01
N GLU A 504 13.99 -14.23 14.84
CA GLU A 504 15.19 -13.51 14.43
C GLU A 504 16.16 -14.35 13.55
N ASN A 505 15.87 -15.64 13.31
CA ASN A 505 16.82 -16.59 12.71
C ASN A 505 16.53 -17.04 11.27
N PHE A 506 15.45 -16.58 10.62
CA PHE A 506 15.09 -17.11 9.28
C PHE A 506 15.96 -16.61 8.11
N TRP A 507 16.66 -15.47 8.24
CA TRP A 507 17.30 -14.79 7.09
C TRP A 507 18.84 -14.82 7.05
N TYR A 508 19.51 -15.55 7.96
CA TYR A 508 20.97 -15.68 7.97
C TYR A 508 21.45 -17.13 7.80
N ALA A 509 21.22 -17.72 6.62
CA ALA A 509 22.06 -18.81 6.08
C ALA A 509 21.73 -19.13 4.60
N SER A 510 22.52 -18.58 3.66
CA SER A 510 23.30 -19.37 2.69
C SER A 510 24.02 -18.41 1.72
N ASP A 511 25.29 -18.15 1.97
CA ASP A 511 26.19 -17.58 0.96
C ASP A 511 26.52 -18.63 -0.11
N GLY A 512 26.86 -18.15 -1.32
CA GLY A 512 27.75 -18.84 -2.26
C GLY A 512 27.14 -19.92 -3.16
N GLU A 513 26.93 -19.59 -4.43
CA GLU A 513 27.79 -20.09 -5.51
C GLU A 513 27.64 -19.22 -6.78
N ASP A 514 28.74 -19.04 -7.51
CA ASP A 514 28.87 -18.11 -8.64
C ASP A 514 28.18 -18.63 -9.92
N VAL A 515 27.54 -17.74 -10.69
CA VAL A 515 27.38 -17.91 -12.15
C VAL A 515 27.56 -16.55 -12.86
N ASP A 516 28.74 -16.44 -13.44
CA ASP A 516 29.32 -15.54 -14.44
C ASP A 516 28.52 -14.36 -15.07
N GLU A 517 29.31 -13.32 -15.37
CA GLU A 517 28.99 -12.18 -16.23
C GLU A 517 28.82 -12.60 -17.71
N ASP A 518 28.04 -11.81 -18.47
CA ASP A 518 28.11 -11.53 -19.92
C ASP A 518 26.76 -11.59 -20.65
N MET A 519 26.19 -10.42 -20.95
CA MET A 519 25.62 -10.19 -22.29
C MET A 519 25.59 -8.69 -22.64
N GLU A 520 26.05 -8.38 -23.84
CA GLU A 520 26.52 -7.06 -24.28
C GLU A 520 25.40 -6.09 -24.74
N ASP A 521 25.83 -4.86 -25.00
CA ASP A 521 25.03 -3.78 -25.58
C ASP A 521 24.32 -4.18 -26.89
N TYR A 522 23.07 -3.72 -27.04
CA TYR A 522 22.41 -3.63 -28.35
C TYR A 522 22.08 -2.18 -28.68
N ASP A 523 22.85 -1.64 -29.62
CA ASP A 523 22.64 -0.35 -30.25
C ASP A 523 21.33 -0.34 -31.07
N VAL A 524 20.66 0.81 -31.14
CA VAL A 524 19.36 0.94 -31.83
C VAL A 524 19.54 1.80 -33.06
N THR A 525 19.82 1.15 -34.19
CA THR A 525 19.72 1.77 -35.52
C THR A 525 18.26 1.88 -35.94
N SER A 526 17.80 3.10 -36.18
CA SER A 526 16.54 3.40 -36.84
C SER A 526 16.68 3.25 -38.35
N GLU A 527 15.84 2.42 -38.97
CA GLU A 527 15.60 2.44 -40.42
C GLU A 527 14.25 3.11 -40.69
N GLU A 528 14.22 3.97 -41.69
CA GLU A 528 13.05 4.71 -42.17
C GLU A 528 12.39 3.88 -43.28
N GLU A 529 11.05 3.74 -43.27
CA GLU A 529 10.31 3.09 -44.35
C GLU A 529 9.90 4.14 -45.40
N ASP A 530 10.40 4.00 -46.63
CA ASP A 530 9.94 4.75 -47.80
C ASP A 530 8.70 4.05 -48.40
N ASP A 531 7.61 4.79 -48.59
CA ASP A 531 6.44 4.37 -49.36
C ASP A 531 6.68 4.64 -50.87
N GLU A 532 6.73 3.59 -51.71
CA GLU A 532 6.57 3.72 -53.17
C GLU A 532 5.13 3.35 -53.59
N GLU A 533 4.48 4.28 -54.31
CA GLU A 533 3.20 4.06 -54.99
C GLU A 533 3.40 3.36 -56.35
N ASP A 534 2.51 2.44 -56.73
CA ASP A 534 2.31 2.01 -58.12
C ASP A 534 0.87 1.46 -58.32
N ASP A 535 -0.03 2.34 -58.80
CA ASP A 535 -1.17 2.15 -59.75
C ASP A 535 -2.31 3.19 -59.59
#